data_AF-A0A6C0ESW6-F1
#
_entry.id   AF-A0A6C0ESW6-F1
#
_cell.length_a   1.000
_cell.length_b   1.000
_cell.length_c   1.000
_cell.angle_alpha   90.00
_cell.angle_beta   90.00
_cell.angle_gamma   90.00
#
_symmetry.space_group_name_H-M   'P 1'
#
loop_
_entity.id
_entity.type
_entity.pdbx_description
1 polymer ?
#
loop_
_entity_poly.entity_id
_entity_poly.type
_entity_poly.pdbx_seq_one_letter_code
_entity_poly.pdbx_strand_id
1 'polypeptide(L)'
;MCLLRIYAIYPNTYWLQNRITTNSFLRHIIPIKNNLILVSYTDGNDVLPFLYKGKLKMDKVIKEMIHKELNILFSNVPELIYFKCHYWQIGAHSWSTNINSKKIAEKVINPLPNVFICGEGFSHKQGWIEGALETACKVIHMI
;
A
#
# COMPACT_ATOMS: atom_id res chain seq x y z
N MET A 1 9.16 -0.54 3.90
CA MET A 1 8.76 -1.08 2.58
C MET A 1 7.98 -0.01 1.83
N CYS A 2 8.26 0.24 0.54
CA CYS A 2 7.45 1.16 -0.27
C CYS A 2 6.12 0.49 -0.68
N LEU A 3 5.10 1.30 -0.95
CA LEU A 3 3.74 0.87 -1.27
C LEU A 3 3.18 1.73 -2.41
N LEU A 4 2.50 1.10 -3.36
CA LEU A 4 1.73 1.79 -4.39
C LEU A 4 0.32 1.20 -4.48
N ARG A 5 -0.67 2.08 -4.46
CA ARG A 5 -2.07 1.75 -4.73
C ARG A 5 -2.57 2.61 -5.86
N ILE A 6 -3.16 1.96 -6.86
CA ILE A 6 -3.71 2.62 -8.04
C ILE A 6 -5.19 2.33 -8.11
N TYR A 7 -6.00 3.38 -8.02
CA TYR A 7 -7.44 3.30 -8.08
C TYR A 7 -7.94 3.81 -9.43
N ALA A 8 -8.94 3.13 -9.99
CA ALA A 8 -9.63 3.58 -11.18
C ALA A 8 -11.15 3.39 -11.03
N ILE A 9 -11.90 4.28 -11.66
CA ILE A 9 -13.36 4.17 -11.81
C ILE A 9 -13.66 3.83 -13.25
N TYR A 10 -14.50 2.82 -13.48
CA TYR A 10 -14.97 2.40 -14.80
C TYR A 10 -16.47 2.65 -14.96
N PRO A 11 -16.99 2.80 -16.18
CA PRO A 11 -18.43 2.92 -16.41
C PRO A 11 -19.20 1.67 -15.95
N ASN A 12 -18.57 0.50 -16.02
CA ASN A 12 -19.10 -0.77 -15.52
C ASN A 12 -17.92 -1.71 -15.19
N THR A 13 -18.19 -2.72 -14.36
CA THR A 13 -17.17 -3.69 -13.89
C THR A 13 -17.61 -5.14 -14.09
N TYR A 14 -18.47 -5.42 -15.07
CA TYR A 14 -18.93 -6.80 -15.33
C TYR A 14 -17.77 -7.76 -15.63
N TRP A 15 -16.66 -7.22 -16.13
CA TRP A 15 -15.43 -7.92 -16.45
C TRP A 15 -14.58 -8.30 -15.23
N LEU A 16 -14.91 -7.82 -14.03
CA LEU A 16 -14.20 -8.14 -12.79
C LEU A 16 -15.18 -8.36 -11.63
N GLN A 17 -15.45 -9.62 -11.31
CA GLN A 17 -16.34 -10.00 -10.20
C GLN A 17 -15.61 -10.21 -8.87
N ASN A 18 -14.41 -10.77 -8.92
CA ASN A 18 -13.64 -11.19 -7.74
C ASN A 18 -12.27 -10.52 -7.71
N ARG A 19 -11.63 -10.55 -6.54
CA ARG A 19 -10.22 -10.22 -6.41
C ARG A 19 -9.39 -11.16 -7.30
N ILE A 20 -8.43 -10.60 -8.01
CA ILE A 20 -7.47 -11.36 -8.82
C ILE A 20 -6.06 -11.11 -8.29
N THR A 21 -5.29 -12.20 -8.20
CA THR A 21 -3.83 -12.14 -8.04
C THR A 21 -3.21 -12.63 -9.34
N THR A 22 -2.29 -11.86 -9.90
CA THR A 22 -1.67 -12.12 -11.20
C THR A 22 -0.14 -12.05 -11.10
N ASN A 23 0.53 -12.77 -12.01
CA ASN A 23 1.97 -12.70 -12.18
C ASN A 23 2.42 -11.43 -12.94
N SER A 24 1.48 -10.65 -13.49
CA SER A 24 1.79 -9.38 -14.13
C SER A 24 2.18 -8.28 -13.14
N PHE A 25 2.64 -7.15 -13.67
CA PHE A 25 3.05 -5.99 -12.86
C PHE A 25 1.89 -5.36 -12.06
N LEU A 26 0.63 -5.75 -12.30
CA LEU A 26 -0.51 -5.29 -11.51
C LEU A 26 -0.59 -5.94 -10.12
N ARG A 27 -0.04 -7.16 -9.98
CA ARG A 27 -0.07 -8.04 -8.79
C ARG A 27 -1.46 -8.35 -8.26
N HIS A 28 -2.12 -7.39 -7.63
CA HIS A 28 -3.46 -7.57 -7.06
C HIS A 28 -4.44 -6.57 -7.65
N ILE A 29 -5.56 -7.08 -8.14
CA ILE A 29 -6.69 -6.31 -8.68
C ILE A 29 -7.88 -6.59 -7.77
N ILE A 30 -8.42 -5.56 -7.14
CA ILE A 30 -9.41 -5.71 -6.06
C ILE A 30 -10.62 -4.82 -6.35
N PRO A 31 -11.80 -5.41 -6.62
CA PRO A 31 -13.05 -4.67 -6.60
C PRO A 31 -13.27 -4.05 -5.22
N ILE A 32 -13.52 -2.73 -5.17
CA ILE A 32 -13.78 -2.01 -3.90
C ILE A 32 -15.28 -1.72 -3.76
N LYS A 33 -15.90 -1.20 -4.84
CA LYS A 33 -17.35 -0.91 -4.97
C LYS A 33 -17.75 -1.10 -6.44
N ASN A 34 -19.05 -0.96 -6.76
CA ASN A 34 -19.64 -1.23 -8.08
C ASN A 34 -18.89 -0.65 -9.30
N ASN A 35 -18.21 0.48 -9.16
CA ASN A 35 -17.44 1.08 -10.24
C ASN A 35 -15.99 1.40 -9.87
N LEU A 36 -15.58 1.19 -8.61
CA LEU A 36 -14.26 1.55 -8.09
C LEU A 36 -13.42 0.28 -7.90
N ILE A 37 -12.27 0.25 -8.57
CA ILE A 37 -11.34 -0.87 -8.52
C ILE A 37 -9.98 -0.34 -8.07
N LEU A 38 -9.35 -1.06 -7.13
CA LEU A 38 -7.92 -0.97 -6.88
C LEU A 38 -7.24 -1.84 -7.94
N VAL A 39 -6.93 -1.21 -9.08
CA VAL A 39 -6.45 -1.89 -10.31
C VAL A 39 -5.03 -2.41 -10.20
N SER A 40 -4.27 -1.90 -9.23
CA SER A 40 -2.98 -2.46 -8.85
C SER A 40 -2.68 -2.10 -7.40
N TYR A 41 -2.34 -3.13 -6.62
CA TYR A 41 -1.79 -3.01 -5.27
C TYR A 41 -0.45 -3.73 -5.26
N THR A 42 0.63 -2.95 -5.16
CA THR A 42 2.01 -3.43 -5.16
C THR A 42 2.80 -2.85 -4.00
N ASP A 43 3.82 -3.57 -3.56
CA ASP A 43 4.80 -3.12 -2.59
C ASP A 43 6.22 -3.56 -3.00
N GLY A 44 7.23 -3.01 -2.32
CA GLY A 44 8.63 -3.35 -2.57
C GLY A 44 9.04 -3.19 -4.05
N ASN A 45 9.64 -4.26 -4.61
CA ASN A 45 10.13 -4.24 -5.99
C ASN A 45 9.02 -4.24 -7.05
N ASP A 46 7.80 -4.65 -6.70
CA ASP A 46 6.67 -4.64 -7.62
C ASP A 46 6.16 -3.23 -7.95
N VAL A 47 6.65 -2.21 -7.24
CA VAL A 47 6.38 -0.81 -7.56
C VAL A 47 7.23 -0.31 -8.74
N LEU A 48 8.39 -0.93 -9.01
CA LEU A 48 9.38 -0.47 -10.00
C LEU A 48 8.83 -0.24 -11.42
N PRO A 49 7.91 -1.08 -11.96
CA PRO A 49 7.33 -0.86 -13.29
C PRO A 49 6.64 0.50 -13.45
N PHE A 50 6.16 1.10 -12.35
CA PHE A 50 5.46 2.38 -12.33
C PHE A 50 6.37 3.58 -12.10
N LEU A 51 7.66 3.37 -11.86
CA LEU A 51 8.62 4.42 -11.56
C LEU A 51 9.55 4.72 -12.75
N TYR A 52 9.99 5.96 -12.84
CA TYR A 52 11.10 6.41 -13.67
C TYR A 52 11.98 7.35 -12.83
N LYS A 53 13.26 7.00 -12.66
CA LYS A 53 14.21 7.73 -11.80
C LYS A 53 13.66 8.01 -10.38
N GLY A 54 13.01 7.00 -9.78
CA GLY A 54 12.48 7.07 -8.42
C GLY A 54 11.17 7.86 -8.26
N LYS A 55 10.59 8.38 -9.34
CA LYS A 55 9.29 9.09 -9.33
C LYS A 55 8.25 8.31 -10.11
N LEU A 56 6.98 8.45 -9.76
CA LEU A 56 5.89 7.90 -10.57
C LEU A 56 5.99 8.39 -12.01
N LYS A 57 5.81 7.49 -12.96
CA LYS A 57 5.57 7.82 -14.37
C LYS A 57 4.33 8.73 -14.47
N MET A 58 4.22 9.47 -15.56
CA MET A 58 3.03 10.29 -15.83
C MET A 58 1.77 9.43 -15.83
N ASP A 59 0.66 9.97 -15.30
CA ASP A 59 -0.63 9.28 -15.24
C ASP A 59 -1.03 8.71 -16.60
N LYS A 60 -0.83 9.46 -17.71
CA LYS A 60 -1.13 8.98 -19.06
C LYS A 60 -0.42 7.65 -19.38
N VAL A 61 0.87 7.56 -19.08
CA VAL A 61 1.69 6.37 -19.33
C VAL A 61 1.22 5.20 -18.46
N ILE A 62 0.93 5.45 -17.18
CA ILE A 62 0.47 4.40 -16.27
C ILE A 62 -0.92 3.90 -16.69
N LYS A 63 -1.84 4.80 -17.07
CA LYS A 63 -3.17 4.45 -17.57
C LYS A 63 -3.08 3.55 -18.81
N GLU A 64 -2.27 3.92 -19.80
CA GLU A 64 -2.07 3.13 -21.02
C GLU A 64 -1.49 1.74 -20.70
N MET A 65 -0.48 1.67 -19.83
CA MET A 65 0.10 0.40 -19.37
C MET A 65 -0.96 -0.50 -18.72
N ILE A 66 -1.73 0.04 -17.77
CA ILE A 66 -2.75 -0.71 -17.04
C ILE A 66 -3.88 -1.14 -17.97
N HIS A 67 -4.38 -0.24 -18.82
CA HIS A 67 -5.48 -0.56 -19.74
C HIS A 67 -5.10 -1.68 -20.72
N LYS A 68 -3.87 -1.64 -21.25
CA LYS A 68 -3.34 -2.72 -22.09
C LYS A 68 -3.29 -4.05 -21.33
N GLU A 69 -2.74 -4.05 -20.11
CA GLU A 69 -2.62 -5.26 -19.30
C GLU A 69 -3.98 -5.84 -18.89
N LEU A 70 -4.93 -4.99 -18.49
CA LEU A 70 -6.29 -5.40 -18.16
C LEU A 70 -7.01 -6.00 -19.38
N ASN A 71 -6.78 -5.47 -20.59
CA ASN A 71 -7.34 -6.07 -21.80
C ASN A 71 -6.71 -7.42 -22.15
N ILE A 72 -5.44 -7.66 -21.81
CA ILE A 72 -4.82 -8.99 -21.92
C ILE A 72 -5.49 -9.97 -20.94
N LEU A 73 -5.78 -9.53 -19.72
CA LEU A 73 -6.34 -10.39 -18.66
C LEU A 73 -7.84 -10.67 -18.81
N PHE A 74 -8.63 -9.69 -19.25
CA PHE A 74 -10.10 -9.77 -19.20
C PHE A 74 -10.80 -9.57 -20.55
N SER A 75 -10.08 -9.07 -21.57
CA SER A 75 -10.64 -8.65 -22.88
C SER A 75 -11.73 -7.56 -22.78
N ASN A 76 -11.72 -6.60 -23.72
CA ASN A 76 -12.76 -5.56 -23.86
C ASN A 76 -13.05 -4.77 -22.57
N VAL A 77 -12.01 -4.41 -21.82
CA VAL A 77 -12.14 -3.55 -20.63
C VAL A 77 -12.45 -2.13 -21.09
N PRO A 78 -13.52 -1.47 -20.59
CA PRO A 78 -13.86 -0.12 -21.03
C PRO A 78 -12.81 0.91 -20.61
N GLU A 79 -12.85 2.08 -21.24
CA GLU A 79 -12.04 3.21 -20.81
C GLU A 79 -12.42 3.67 -19.39
N LEU A 80 -11.43 4.09 -18.62
CA LEU A 80 -11.63 4.58 -17.26
C LEU A 80 -12.18 6.01 -17.25
N ILE A 81 -12.99 6.32 -16.24
CA ILE A 81 -13.57 7.65 -15.99
C ILE A 81 -12.66 8.45 -15.05
N TYR A 82 -12.10 7.79 -14.04
CA TYR A 82 -11.23 8.38 -13.04
C TYR A 82 -10.05 7.47 -12.74
N PHE A 83 -8.95 8.08 -12.32
CA PHE A 83 -7.71 7.40 -12.04
C PHE A 83 -6.90 8.17 -11.00
N LYS A 84 -6.30 7.45 -10.05
CA LYS A 84 -5.40 8.05 -9.07
C LYS A 84 -4.35 7.05 -8.57
N CYS A 85 -3.09 7.45 -8.64
CA CYS A 85 -1.98 6.78 -7.97
C CYS A 85 -1.76 7.37 -6.57
N HIS A 86 -1.54 6.49 -5.61
CA HIS A 86 -1.05 6.84 -4.28
C HIS A 86 0.24 6.05 -4.01
N TYR A 87 1.35 6.77 -3.95
CA TYR A 87 2.67 6.19 -3.72
C TYR A 87 3.20 6.62 -2.35
N TRP A 88 3.59 5.64 -1.55
CA TRP A 88 4.27 5.83 -0.28
C TRP A 88 5.68 5.25 -0.40
N GLN A 89 6.69 6.11 -0.34
CA GLN A 89 8.09 5.67 -0.30
C GLN A 89 8.35 4.79 0.93
N ILE A 90 7.66 5.08 2.04
CA ILE A 90 7.63 4.28 3.26
C ILE A 90 6.15 4.01 3.58
N GLY A 91 5.65 2.86 3.13
CA GLY A 91 4.25 2.46 3.29
C GLY A 91 3.99 1.64 4.56
N ALA A 92 4.91 0.75 4.91
CA ALA A 92 4.86 -0.02 6.15
C ALA A 92 6.27 -0.21 6.73
N HIS A 93 6.37 -0.25 8.05
CA HIS A 93 7.58 -0.57 8.77
C HIS A 93 7.66 -2.08 9.04
N SER A 94 8.88 -2.56 9.21
CA SER A 94 9.14 -3.91 9.69
C SER A 94 10.41 -3.89 10.51
N TRP A 95 10.45 -4.66 11.59
CA TRP A 95 11.66 -4.88 12.35
C TRP A 95 12.71 -5.55 11.45
N SER A 96 13.96 -5.07 11.53
CA SER A 96 15.07 -5.72 10.86
C SER A 96 15.24 -7.15 11.35
N THR A 97 15.80 -8.01 10.50
CA THR A 97 16.16 -9.37 10.92
C THR A 97 17.24 -9.33 12.01
N ASN A 98 17.30 -10.37 12.84
CA ASN A 98 18.31 -10.56 13.89
C ASN A 98 18.30 -9.51 15.03
N ILE A 99 17.21 -8.77 15.24
CA ILE A 99 17.05 -7.88 16.39
C ILE A 99 16.06 -8.46 17.41
N ASN A 100 16.24 -8.14 18.69
CA ASN A 100 15.22 -8.37 19.71
C ASN A 100 14.21 -7.21 19.70
N SER A 101 13.18 -7.34 18.87
CA SER A 101 12.16 -6.29 18.69
C SER A 101 11.43 -5.96 19.99
N LYS A 102 11.19 -6.94 20.87
CA LYS A 102 10.55 -6.71 22.17
C LYS A 102 11.37 -5.75 23.03
N LYS A 103 12.67 -6.04 23.18
CA LYS A 103 13.59 -5.20 23.96
C LYS A 103 13.72 -3.79 23.37
N ILE A 104 13.70 -3.66 22.05
CA ILE A 104 13.80 -2.36 21.39
C ILE A 104 12.50 -1.57 21.55
N ALA A 105 11.35 -2.18 21.32
CA ALA A 105 10.04 -1.56 21.47
C ALA A 105 9.81 -1.03 22.91
N GLU A 106 10.22 -1.80 23.93
CA GLU A 106 10.15 -1.37 25.34
C GLU A 106 11.03 -0.15 25.62
N LYS A 107 12.22 -0.06 25.00
CA LYS A 107 13.13 1.08 25.19
C LYS A 107 12.70 2.32 24.41
N VAL A 108 12.15 2.14 23.22
CA VAL A 108 11.88 3.24 22.30
C VAL A 108 10.67 4.07 22.71
N ILE A 109 9.77 3.52 23.55
CA ILE A 109 8.53 4.19 23.94
C ILE A 109 8.76 5.49 24.73
N ASN A 110 9.84 5.54 25.51
CA ASN A 110 10.26 6.70 26.28
C ASN A 110 11.80 6.77 26.28
N PRO A 111 12.41 7.22 25.17
CA PRO A 111 13.86 7.14 24.99
C PRO A 111 14.61 8.25 25.75
N LEU A 112 13.92 9.34 26.12
CA LEU A 112 14.47 10.51 26.82
C LEU A 112 13.41 11.07 27.78
N PRO A 113 13.80 11.72 28.89
CA PRO A 113 12.84 12.31 29.82
C PRO A 113 11.83 13.23 29.11
N ASN A 114 10.53 13.00 29.38
CA ASN A 114 9.40 13.74 28.78
C ASN A 114 9.30 13.65 27.25
N VAL A 115 9.94 12.67 26.61
CA VAL A 115 9.79 12.39 25.18
C VAL A 115 9.19 11.00 25.02
N PHE A 116 8.02 10.91 24.39
CA PHE A 116 7.34 9.65 24.16
C PHE A 116 7.21 9.37 22.67
N ILE A 117 7.40 8.12 22.28
CA ILE A 117 7.29 7.68 20.89
C ILE A 117 6.17 6.65 20.79
N CYS A 118 5.20 6.91 19.90
CA CYS A 118 4.18 5.96 19.51
C CYS A 118 4.07 5.89 17.97
N GLY A 119 3.48 4.81 17.48
CA GLY A 119 3.27 4.55 16.06
C GLY A 119 3.39 3.07 15.74
N GLU A 120 2.81 2.64 14.61
CA GLU A 120 2.79 1.23 14.20
C GLU A 120 4.19 0.63 14.11
N GLY A 121 5.18 1.42 13.66
CA GLY A 121 6.53 0.93 13.41
C GLY A 121 7.28 0.50 14.67
N PHE A 122 6.83 0.96 15.84
CA PHE A 122 7.38 0.61 17.15
C PHE A 122 6.57 -0.47 17.88
N SER A 123 5.57 -1.03 17.23
CA SER A 123 4.70 -2.09 17.77
C SER A 123 5.12 -3.49 17.30
N HIS A 124 4.39 -4.50 17.76
CA HIS A 124 4.46 -5.86 17.21
C HIS A 124 3.39 -6.13 16.13
N LYS A 125 2.54 -5.14 15.83
CA LYS A 125 1.50 -5.20 14.79
C LYS A 125 1.84 -4.20 13.68
N GLN A 126 3.05 -4.33 13.14
CA GLN A 126 3.57 -3.40 12.14
C GLN A 126 2.76 -3.49 10.84
N GLY A 127 2.55 -2.35 10.19
CA GLY A 127 1.68 -2.18 9.01
C GLY A 127 0.19 -2.09 9.32
N TRP A 128 -0.22 -2.13 10.60
CA TRP A 128 -1.62 -2.14 11.03
C TRP A 128 -1.97 -0.97 11.94
N ILE A 129 -3.24 -0.54 11.89
CA ILE A 129 -3.79 0.52 12.74
C ILE A 129 -3.69 0.11 14.22
N GLU A 130 -3.92 -1.16 14.50
CA GLU A 130 -3.84 -1.76 15.83
C GLU A 130 -2.48 -1.55 16.48
N GLY A 131 -1.39 -1.55 15.69
CA GLY A 131 -0.04 -1.28 16.20
C GLY A 131 0.15 0.18 16.64
N ALA A 132 -0.41 1.12 15.87
CA ALA A 132 -0.42 2.52 16.23
C ALA A 132 -1.26 2.77 17.49
N LEU A 133 -2.46 2.17 17.57
CA LEU A 133 -3.33 2.28 18.74
C LEU A 133 -2.68 1.68 20.00
N GLU A 134 -2.07 0.50 19.88
CA GLU A 134 -1.40 -0.17 21.00
C GLU A 134 -0.31 0.71 21.62
N THR A 135 0.56 1.29 20.78
CA THR A 135 1.66 2.14 21.26
C THR A 135 1.17 3.50 21.77
N ALA A 136 0.15 4.09 21.14
CA ALA A 136 -0.48 5.31 21.63
C ALA A 136 -1.11 5.12 23.01
N CYS A 137 -1.86 4.02 23.21
CA CYS A 137 -2.40 3.67 24.51
C CYS A 137 -1.30 3.49 25.56
N LYS A 138 -0.21 2.77 25.23
CA LYS A 138 0.92 2.60 26.16
C LYS A 138 1.53 3.94 26.57
N VAL A 139 1.76 4.85 25.62
CA VAL A 139 2.30 6.20 25.91
C VAL A 139 1.37 6.98 26.84
N ILE A 140 0.06 6.98 26.57
CA ILE A 140 -0.92 7.69 27.40
C ILE A 140 -0.91 7.22 28.86
N HIS A 141 -0.69 5.93 29.13
CA HIS A 141 -0.60 5.40 30.50
C HIS A 141 0.71 5.75 31.22
N MET A 142 1.70 6.30 30.52
CA MET A 142 3.00 6.69 31.09
C MET A 142 3.10 8.20 31.38
N ILE A 143 2.09 8.98 30.98
CA ILE A 143 1.96 10.42 31.19
C ILE A 143 1.05 10.65 32.39
#